data_AF-A0A1X1Y3Q7-F1
#
_entry.id   AF-A0A1X1Y3Q7-F1
#
_cell.length_a   1.000
_cell.length_b   1.000
_cell.length_c   1.000
_cell.angle_alpha   90.00
_cell.angle_beta   90.00
_cell.angle_gamma   90.00
#
_symmetry.space_group_name_H-M   'P 1'
#
loop_
_entity.id
_entity.type
_entity.pdbx_description
1 polymer ?
#
loop_
_entity_poly.entity_id
_entity_poly.type
_entity_poly.pdbx_seq_one_letter_code
_entity_poly.pdbx_strand_id
1 'polypeptide(L)'
;MSKPDRTNGVPSTLTTIPLADPHAAPAEPSIGDLIKDATTQMSTLVRAEVELARAEITRDVKKGLTGSVYFIAALVVLFYSTFFFFFFLAELLDSWLWRWVAFLIVFAIMVVVTAVLALLGFLKVRRIRGPRQTIESVRETRTALTPGHDKTAGDGRKAITTASKTASDPSGW
;
A
#
# COMPACT_ATOMS: atom_id res chain seq x y z
N MET A 1 102.64 2.19 -2.19
CA MET A 1 101.53 2.46 -3.13
C MET A 1 100.34 1.56 -2.78
N SER A 2 99.14 2.16 -2.66
CA SER A 2 97.81 1.59 -2.94
C SER A 2 97.10 0.68 -1.89
N LYS A 3 96.22 1.28 -1.08
CA LYS A 3 94.89 0.74 -0.64
C LYS A 3 93.86 1.00 -1.78
N PRO A 4 92.60 0.51 -1.82
CA PRO A 4 91.73 -0.12 -0.79
C PRO A 4 91.03 -1.42 -1.34
N ASP A 5 90.10 -2.10 -0.66
CA ASP A 5 88.66 -1.79 -0.74
C ASP A 5 87.83 -2.49 0.36
N ARG A 6 86.76 -1.82 0.79
CA ARG A 6 85.82 -2.23 1.84
C ARG A 6 84.60 -2.84 1.18
N THR A 7 84.34 -4.13 1.39
CA THR A 7 83.03 -4.72 1.06
C THR A 7 82.15 -4.71 2.30
N ASN A 8 81.45 -3.59 2.48
CA ASN A 8 80.30 -3.47 3.38
C ASN A 8 79.13 -4.28 2.80
N GLY A 9 78.88 -5.45 3.36
CA GLY A 9 77.62 -6.15 3.18
C GLY A 9 76.58 -5.65 4.18
N VAL A 10 75.74 -4.69 3.79
CA VAL A 10 74.44 -4.48 4.45
C VAL A 10 73.36 -4.32 3.39
N PRO A 11 72.25 -5.08 3.46
CA PRO A 11 71.10 -4.86 2.60
C PRO A 11 70.40 -3.55 3.01
N SER A 12 70.26 -2.62 2.06
CA SER A 12 69.46 -1.40 2.23
C SER A 12 67.97 -1.72 2.09
N THR A 13 67.40 -2.46 3.03
CA THR A 13 65.96 -2.48 3.26
C THR A 13 65.61 -1.31 4.16
N LEU A 14 65.41 -0.14 3.55
CA LEU A 14 64.77 1.00 4.21
C LEU A 14 63.29 0.65 4.41
N THR A 15 62.98 0.04 5.55
CA THR A 15 61.61 -0.05 6.07
C THR A 15 61.19 1.37 6.43
N THR A 16 60.68 2.12 5.46
CA THR A 16 60.05 3.41 5.71
C THR A 16 58.75 3.13 6.46
N ILE A 17 58.77 3.34 7.77
CA ILE A 17 57.56 3.50 8.57
C ILE A 17 56.80 4.67 7.92
N PRO A 18 55.56 4.49 7.42
CA PRO A 18 54.77 5.62 6.98
C PRO A 18 54.55 6.50 8.21
N LEU A 19 55.18 7.67 8.23
CA LEU A 19 54.90 8.74 9.18
C LEU A 19 53.51 9.32 8.85
N ALA A 20 52.45 8.55 9.09
CA ALA A 20 51.14 9.11 9.28
C ALA A 20 51.16 9.73 10.68
N ASP A 21 51.30 11.06 10.72
CA ASP A 21 51.27 11.82 11.97
C ASP A 21 49.93 11.55 12.68
N PRO A 22 49.91 10.89 13.85
CA PRO A 22 48.69 10.66 14.61
C PRO A 22 48.05 11.97 15.11
N HIS A 23 48.74 13.11 14.94
CA HIS A 23 48.26 14.45 15.26
C HIS A 23 47.96 15.32 14.03
N ALA A 24 48.02 14.78 12.81
CA ALA A 24 47.46 15.47 11.66
C ALA A 24 45.95 15.63 11.87
N ALA A 25 45.49 16.87 12.05
CA ALA A 25 44.08 17.18 12.20
C ALA A 25 43.31 16.57 11.01
N PRO A 26 42.18 15.87 11.24
CA PRO A 26 41.35 15.39 10.16
C PRO A 26 41.03 16.56 9.23
N ALA A 27 41.18 16.38 7.91
CA ALA A 27 40.72 17.36 6.94
C ALA A 27 39.26 17.71 7.26
N GLU A 28 38.95 19.00 7.46
CA GLU A 28 37.60 19.42 7.78
C GLU A 28 36.63 18.92 6.69
N PRO A 29 35.52 18.26 7.07
CA PRO A 29 34.59 17.71 6.10
C PRO A 29 34.07 18.85 5.22
N SER A 30 34.12 18.65 3.90
CA SER A 30 33.61 19.64 2.97
C SER A 30 32.09 19.79 3.15
N ILE A 31 31.53 20.92 2.73
CA ILE A 31 30.07 21.15 2.73
C ILE A 31 29.34 20.02 1.98
N GLY A 32 29.95 19.45 0.94
CA GLY A 32 29.42 18.30 0.21
C GLY A 32 29.38 17.02 1.04
N ASP A 33 30.38 16.79 1.88
CA ASP A 33 30.43 15.63 2.78
C ASP A 33 29.40 15.74 3.91
N LEU A 34 29.20 16.95 4.45
CA LEU A 34 28.16 17.22 5.45
C LEU A 34 26.74 16.99 4.91
N ILE A 35 26.46 17.42 3.68
CA ILE A 35 25.14 17.20 3.04
C ILE A 35 24.94 15.70 2.76
N LYS A 36 25.97 15.01 2.31
CA LYS A 36 25.94 13.56 2.07
C LYS A 36 25.68 12.77 3.35
N ASP A 37 26.33 13.13 4.45
CA ASP A 37 26.11 12.52 5.76
C ASP A 37 24.72 12.81 6.30
N ALA A 38 24.26 14.06 6.24
CA ALA A 38 22.91 14.43 6.69
C ALA A 38 21.82 13.69 5.90
N THR A 39 21.98 13.56 4.58
CA THR A 39 21.05 12.81 3.72
C THR A 39 21.06 11.31 4.06
N THR A 40 22.24 10.76 4.34
CA THR A 40 22.39 9.35 4.74
C THR A 40 21.75 9.07 6.10
N GLN A 41 21.90 9.98 7.07
CA GLN A 41 21.25 9.87 8.38
C GLN A 41 19.72 9.99 8.25
N MET A 42 19.23 10.91 7.43
CA MET A 42 17.80 11.05 7.19
C MET A 42 17.22 9.81 6.50
N SER A 43 17.92 9.24 5.53
CA SER A 43 17.51 7.98 4.90
C SER A 43 17.47 6.83 5.91
N THR A 44 18.41 6.80 6.86
CA THR A 44 18.45 5.79 7.93
C THR A 44 17.28 5.94 8.89
N LEU A 45 16.92 7.16 9.28
CA LEU A 45 15.76 7.42 10.14
C LEU A 45 14.44 7.01 9.47
N VAL A 46 14.25 7.40 8.21
CA VAL A 46 13.04 7.02 7.45
C VAL A 46 12.94 5.49 7.32
N ARG A 47 14.06 4.82 7.05
CA ARG A 47 14.10 3.35 6.99
C ARG A 47 13.70 2.73 8.34
N ALA A 48 14.24 3.25 9.44
CA ALA A 48 13.92 2.79 10.79
C ALA A 48 12.44 2.97 11.14
N GLU A 49 11.85 4.12 10.82
CA GLU A 49 10.43 4.40 11.06
C GLU A 49 9.54 3.45 10.24
N VAL A 50 9.89 3.19 8.98
CA VAL A 50 9.19 2.23 8.13
C VAL A 50 9.33 0.80 8.66
N GLU A 51 10.51 0.42 9.14
CA GLU A 51 10.75 -0.91 9.72
C GLU A 51 9.94 -1.11 11.00
N LEU A 52 9.89 -0.09 11.86
CA LEU A 52 9.05 -0.08 13.06
C LEU A 52 7.57 -0.21 12.70
N ALA A 53 7.07 0.65 11.81
CA ALA A 53 5.67 0.62 11.37
C ALA A 53 5.31 -0.72 10.73
N ARG A 54 6.20 -1.29 9.90
CA ARG A 54 6.00 -2.64 9.34
C ARG A 54 5.96 -3.71 10.42
N ALA A 55 6.83 -3.64 11.44
CA ALA A 55 6.84 -4.59 12.54
C ALA A 55 5.54 -4.51 13.37
N GLU A 56 5.05 -3.31 13.65
CA GLU A 56 3.80 -3.10 14.38
C GLU A 56 2.59 -3.61 13.59
N ILE A 57 2.46 -3.22 12.31
CA ILE A 57 1.39 -3.72 11.43
C ILE A 57 1.43 -5.24 11.34
N THR A 58 2.62 -5.84 11.16
CA THR A 58 2.75 -7.31 11.06
C THR A 58 2.35 -7.98 12.37
N ARG A 59 2.72 -7.39 13.51
CA ARG A 59 2.33 -7.89 14.84
C ARG A 59 0.82 -7.84 15.04
N ASP A 60 0.18 -6.75 14.63
CA ASP A 60 -1.26 -6.56 14.77
C ASP A 60 -2.04 -7.45 13.81
N VAL A 61 -1.57 -7.62 12.57
CA VAL A 61 -2.12 -8.60 11.62
C VAL A 61 -2.01 -10.01 12.20
N LYS A 62 -0.87 -10.38 12.78
CA LYS A 62 -0.69 -11.70 13.39
C LYS A 62 -1.63 -11.92 14.57
N LYS A 63 -1.79 -10.92 15.45
CA LYS A 63 -2.76 -10.98 16.56
C LYS A 63 -4.20 -11.09 16.05
N GLY A 64 -4.57 -10.28 15.05
CA GLY A 64 -5.88 -10.32 14.41
C GLY A 64 -6.16 -11.67 13.76
N LEU A 65 -5.15 -12.26 13.11
CA LEU A 65 -5.25 -13.59 12.52
C LEU A 65 -5.47 -14.67 13.60
N THR A 66 -4.69 -14.66 14.68
CA THR A 66 -4.91 -15.59 15.79
C THR A 66 -6.30 -15.41 16.42
N GLY A 67 -6.77 -14.16 16.58
CA GLY A 67 -8.13 -13.87 17.04
C GLY A 67 -9.21 -14.40 16.11
N SER A 68 -8.99 -14.31 14.79
CA SER A 68 -9.94 -14.81 13.78
C SER A 68 -10.14 -16.32 13.84
N VAL A 69 -9.15 -17.10 14.29
CA VAL A 69 -9.27 -18.56 14.46
C VAL A 69 -10.38 -18.88 15.45
N TYR A 70 -10.44 -18.19 16.60
CA TYR A 70 -11.49 -18.39 17.58
C TYR A 70 -12.86 -17.99 17.05
N PHE A 71 -12.93 -16.91 16.25
CA PHE A 71 -14.19 -16.49 15.65
C PHE A 71 -14.69 -17.51 14.61
N ILE A 72 -13.79 -18.03 13.75
CA ILE A 72 -14.12 -19.09 12.80
C ILE A 72 -14.57 -20.34 13.54
N ALA A 73 -13.84 -20.76 14.58
CA ALA A 73 -14.21 -21.90 15.41
C ALA A 73 -15.59 -21.70 16.07
N ALA A 74 -15.86 -20.52 16.63
CA ALA A 74 -17.14 -20.18 17.22
C ALA A 74 -18.28 -20.22 16.19
N LEU A 75 -18.07 -19.68 14.98
CA LEU A 75 -19.05 -19.74 13.91
C LEU A 75 -19.33 -21.17 13.44
N VAL A 76 -18.30 -22.01 13.34
CA VAL A 76 -18.46 -23.43 12.99
C VAL A 76 -19.27 -24.15 14.06
N VAL A 77 -18.92 -23.96 15.35
CA VAL A 77 -19.69 -24.54 16.46
C VAL A 77 -21.14 -24.05 16.43
N LEU A 78 -21.37 -22.74 16.30
CA LEU A 78 -22.71 -22.16 16.22
C LEU A 78 -23.52 -22.71 15.03
N PHE A 79 -22.88 -22.88 13.88
CA PHE A 79 -23.51 -23.47 12.69
C PHE A 79 -23.95 -24.91 12.95
N TYR A 80 -23.09 -25.76 13.52
CA TYR A 80 -23.47 -27.13 13.89
C TYR A 80 -24.50 -27.17 15.03
N SER A 81 -24.42 -26.27 16.01
CA SER A 81 -25.40 -26.15 17.09
C SER A 81 -26.79 -25.81 16.59
N THR A 82 -26.92 -25.13 15.45
CA THR A 82 -28.21 -24.79 14.85
C THR A 82 -29.02 -26.05 14.49
N PHE A 83 -28.36 -27.12 14.05
CA PHE A 83 -29.02 -28.41 13.80
C PHE A 83 -29.65 -28.98 15.08
N PHE A 84 -28.90 -29.00 16.19
CA PHE A 84 -29.40 -29.46 17.49
C PHE A 84 -30.49 -28.53 18.04
N PHE A 85 -30.38 -27.22 17.82
CA PHE A 85 -31.40 -26.27 18.24
C PHE A 85 -32.75 -26.52 17.57
N PHE A 86 -32.77 -26.78 16.26
CA PHE A 86 -34.02 -27.09 15.57
C PHE A 86 -34.59 -28.45 15.96
N PHE A 87 -33.74 -29.44 16.19
CA PHE A 87 -34.17 -30.73 16.73
C PHE A 87 -34.79 -30.58 18.13
N PHE A 88 -34.12 -29.85 19.01
CA PHE A 88 -34.64 -29.50 20.33
C PHE A 88 -35.98 -28.76 20.23
N LEU A 89 -36.11 -27.80 19.31
CA LEU A 89 -37.35 -27.06 19.12
C LEU A 89 -38.49 -27.97 18.66
N ALA A 90 -38.22 -28.93 17.76
CA ALA A 90 -39.21 -29.92 17.34
C ALA A 90 -39.65 -30.81 18.51
N GLU A 91 -38.71 -31.31 19.31
CA GLU A 91 -38.99 -32.13 20.49
C GLU A 91 -39.75 -31.35 21.57
N LEU A 92 -39.41 -30.07 21.75
CA LEU A 92 -40.12 -29.17 22.66
C LEU A 92 -41.58 -29.01 22.23
N LEU A 93 -41.83 -28.79 20.93
CA LEU A 93 -43.19 -28.67 20.38
C LEU A 93 -43.97 -29.99 20.46
N ASP A 94 -43.30 -31.15 20.37
CA ASP A 94 -43.93 -32.47 20.50
C ASP A 94 -44.60 -32.68 21.87
N SER A 95 -44.16 -31.96 22.92
CA SER A 95 -44.82 -32.06 24.22
C SER A 95 -46.26 -31.54 24.27
N TRP A 96 -46.65 -30.69 23.29
CA TRP A 96 -48.02 -30.15 23.18
C TRP A 96 -48.73 -30.52 21.88
N LEU A 97 -48.03 -31.08 20.89
CA LEU A 97 -48.53 -31.33 19.53
C LEU A 97 -48.17 -32.73 19.06
N TRP A 98 -48.78 -33.20 17.97
CA TRP A 98 -48.32 -34.43 17.31
C TRP A 98 -46.92 -34.23 16.74
N ARG A 99 -46.02 -35.18 16.96
CA ARG A 99 -44.64 -35.17 16.49
C ARG A 99 -44.47 -34.70 15.04
N TRP A 100 -45.24 -35.26 14.12
CA TRP A 100 -45.14 -34.88 12.70
C TRP A 100 -45.49 -33.41 12.44
N VAL A 101 -46.45 -32.84 13.19
CA VAL A 101 -46.83 -31.42 13.11
C VAL A 101 -45.71 -30.54 13.64
N ALA A 102 -45.09 -30.92 14.76
CA ALA A 102 -43.97 -30.19 15.35
C ALA A 102 -42.80 -30.05 14.35
N PHE A 103 -42.39 -31.15 13.70
CA PHE A 103 -41.35 -31.12 12.67
C PHE A 103 -41.75 -30.26 11.45
N LEU A 104 -43.01 -30.29 11.05
CA LEU A 104 -43.51 -29.47 9.92
C LEU A 104 -43.47 -27.98 10.25
N ILE A 105 -43.84 -27.59 11.47
CA ILE A 105 -43.76 -26.19 11.94
C ILE A 105 -42.30 -25.72 11.96
N VAL A 106 -41.38 -26.52 12.51
CA VAL A 106 -39.96 -26.17 12.54
C VAL A 106 -39.40 -26.03 11.12
N PHE A 107 -39.77 -26.93 10.20
CA PHE A 107 -39.41 -26.82 8.79
C PHE A 107 -39.93 -25.52 8.16
N ALA A 108 -41.19 -25.15 8.41
CA ALA A 108 -41.75 -23.90 7.92
C ALA A 108 -40.99 -22.68 8.46
N ILE A 109 -40.62 -22.68 9.74
CA ILE A 109 -39.77 -21.63 10.35
C ILE A 109 -38.42 -21.53 9.61
N MET A 110 -37.76 -22.67 9.34
CA MET A 110 -36.49 -22.68 8.61
C MET A 110 -36.61 -22.10 7.20
N VAL A 111 -37.69 -22.42 6.48
CA VAL A 111 -37.95 -21.86 5.14
C VAL A 111 -38.12 -20.34 5.21
N VAL A 112 -38.88 -19.84 6.19
CA VAL A 112 -39.07 -18.39 6.39
C VAL A 112 -37.76 -17.69 6.71
N VAL A 113 -36.98 -18.22 7.66
CA VAL A 113 -35.67 -17.66 8.02
C VAL A 113 -34.74 -17.66 6.80
N THR A 114 -34.70 -18.75 6.04
CA THR A 114 -33.89 -18.85 4.82
C THR A 114 -34.31 -17.81 3.77
N ALA A 115 -35.61 -17.63 3.55
CA ALA A 115 -36.13 -16.64 2.62
C ALA A 115 -35.74 -15.21 3.02
N VAL A 116 -35.85 -14.88 4.32
CA VAL A 116 -35.44 -13.57 4.84
C VAL A 116 -33.94 -13.36 4.67
N LEU A 117 -33.10 -14.33 5.05
CA LEU A 117 -31.65 -14.22 4.91
C LEU A 117 -31.22 -14.11 3.45
N ALA A 118 -31.81 -14.92 2.56
CA ALA A 118 -31.56 -14.84 1.12
C ALA A 118 -31.94 -13.47 0.54
N LEU A 119 -33.09 -12.92 0.96
CA LEU A 119 -33.54 -11.60 0.54
C LEU A 119 -32.60 -10.50 1.03
N LEU A 120 -32.21 -10.52 2.32
CA LEU A 120 -31.26 -9.55 2.88
C LEU A 120 -29.89 -9.66 2.22
N GLY A 121 -29.42 -10.88 1.97
CA GLY A 121 -28.19 -11.14 1.22
C GLY A 121 -28.25 -10.57 -0.20
N PHE A 122 -29.34 -10.84 -0.92
CA PHE A 122 -29.57 -10.31 -2.26
C PHE A 122 -29.62 -8.79 -2.29
N LEU A 123 -30.34 -8.16 -1.35
CA LEU A 123 -30.41 -6.71 -1.19
C LEU A 123 -29.04 -6.09 -0.92
N LYS A 124 -28.23 -6.73 -0.06
CA LYS A 124 -26.88 -6.27 0.25
C LYS A 124 -25.96 -6.37 -0.96
N VAL A 125 -25.96 -7.50 -1.66
CA VAL A 125 -25.16 -7.71 -2.88
C VAL A 125 -25.55 -6.73 -3.97
N ARG A 126 -26.85 -6.52 -4.18
CA ARG A 126 -27.36 -5.57 -5.17
C ARG A 126 -26.98 -4.11 -4.87
N ARG A 127 -26.74 -3.78 -3.59
CA ARG A 127 -26.30 -2.45 -3.16
C ARG A 127 -24.79 -2.23 -3.36
N ILE A 128 -24.00 -3.29 -3.53
CA ILE A 128 -22.58 -3.20 -3.85
C ILE A 128 -22.48 -2.78 -5.33
N ARG A 129 -22.50 -1.47 -5.58
CA ARG A 129 -22.05 -0.91 -6.86
C ARG A 129 -20.53 -1.11 -6.90
N GLY A 130 -20.02 -1.80 -7.93
CA GLY A 130 -18.58 -2.01 -8.11
C GLY A 130 -17.79 -0.70 -8.08
N PRO A 131 -16.46 -0.73 -7.88
CA PRO A 131 -15.63 0.45 -7.66
C PRO A 131 -15.48 1.28 -8.95
N ARG A 132 -16.55 1.96 -9.34
CA ARG A 132 -16.61 2.78 -10.57
C ARG A 132 -15.62 3.92 -10.51
N GLN A 133 -15.44 4.53 -9.33
CA GLN A 133 -14.48 5.61 -9.11
C GLN A 133 -13.03 5.15 -9.28
N THR A 134 -12.69 3.93 -8.85
CA THR A 134 -11.34 3.35 -9.07
C THR A 134 -11.12 2.98 -10.53
N ILE A 135 -12.16 2.50 -11.22
CA ILE A 135 -12.07 2.21 -12.65
C ILE A 135 -11.94 3.51 -13.46
N GLU A 136 -12.63 4.59 -13.07
CA GLU A 136 -12.52 5.91 -13.67
C GLU A 136 -11.16 6.55 -13.42
N SER A 137 -10.65 6.55 -12.19
CA SER A 137 -9.32 7.11 -11.89
C SER A 137 -8.18 6.37 -12.58
N VAL A 138 -8.27 5.03 -12.68
CA VAL A 138 -7.30 4.22 -13.44
C VAL A 138 -7.43 4.47 -14.94
N ARG A 139 -8.65 4.66 -15.46
CA ARG A 139 -8.86 5.03 -16.88
C ARG A 139 -8.30 6.42 -17.18
N GLU A 140 -8.58 7.41 -16.36
CA GLU A 140 -8.09 8.79 -16.51
C GLU A 140 -6.56 8.86 -16.43
N THR A 141 -5.96 8.14 -15.47
CA THR A 141 -4.51 8.01 -15.35
C THR A 141 -3.90 7.32 -16.58
N ARG A 142 -4.56 6.28 -17.13
CA ARG A 142 -4.11 5.59 -18.35
C ARG A 142 -4.23 6.48 -19.59
N THR A 143 -5.27 7.31 -19.68
CA THR A 143 -5.47 8.27 -20.77
C THR A 143 -4.46 9.41 -20.68
N ALA A 144 -4.12 9.88 -19.47
CA ALA A 144 -3.10 10.90 -19.24
C ALA A 144 -1.66 10.41 -19.53
N LEU A 145 -1.43 9.10 -19.46
CA LEU A 145 -0.11 8.47 -19.61
C LEU A 145 0.09 7.72 -20.94
N THR A 146 -0.89 7.72 -21.84
CA THR A 146 -0.69 7.20 -23.22
C THR A 146 -0.06 8.31 -24.07
N PRO A 147 1.22 8.21 -24.47
CA PRO A 147 1.84 9.15 -25.38
C PRO A 147 1.47 8.72 -26.81
N GLY A 148 0.62 9.50 -27.46
CA GLY A 148 0.23 9.25 -28.85
C GLY A 148 -1.26 9.44 -29.12
N HIS A 149 -1.78 10.64 -28.90
CA HIS A 149 -2.78 11.22 -29.79
C HIS A 149 -2.25 12.59 -30.20
N ASP A 150 -1.56 12.58 -31.35
CA ASP A 150 -1.25 13.79 -32.09
C ASP A 150 -2.55 14.53 -32.36
N LYS A 151 -2.77 15.61 -31.61
CA LYS A 151 -3.65 16.70 -32.02
C LYS A 151 -2.76 17.87 -32.41
N THR A 152 -1.91 17.64 -33.39
CA THR A 152 -1.21 18.70 -34.10
C THR A 152 -2.17 19.34 -35.10
N ALA A 153 -2.13 20.68 -35.09
CA ALA A 153 -2.61 21.60 -36.12
C ALA A 153 -4.14 21.79 -36.23
N GLY A 154 -4.62 22.93 -35.74
CA GLY A 154 -5.94 23.39 -36.18
C GLY A 154 -6.57 24.66 -35.62
N ASP A 155 -6.00 25.41 -34.65
CA ASP A 155 -6.72 26.61 -34.17
C ASP A 155 -5.86 27.77 -33.63
N GLY A 156 -4.69 28.00 -34.24
CA GLY A 156 -3.81 29.11 -33.88
C GLY A 156 -3.74 30.26 -34.90
N ARG A 157 -4.40 30.14 -36.06
CA ARG A 157 -4.26 31.10 -37.18
C ARG A 157 -5.44 32.04 -37.41
N LYS A 158 -6.52 31.95 -36.62
CA LYS A 158 -7.71 32.79 -36.81
C LYS A 158 -7.70 34.13 -36.05
N ALA A 159 -6.77 34.34 -35.11
CA ALA A 159 -6.76 35.53 -34.25
C ALA A 159 -6.04 36.76 -34.86
N ILE A 160 -5.28 36.61 -35.95
CA ILE A 160 -4.39 37.68 -36.45
C ILE A 160 -5.02 38.49 -37.62
N THR A 161 -6.10 38.00 -38.23
CA THR A 161 -6.71 38.66 -39.42
C THR A 161 -7.78 39.71 -39.08
N THR A 162 -8.25 39.79 -37.83
CA THR A 162 -9.32 40.73 -37.44
C THR A 162 -8.80 42.09 -36.96
N ALA A 163 -7.49 42.24 -36.75
CA ALA A 163 -6.91 43.45 -36.14
C ALA A 163 -6.60 44.61 -37.11
N SER A 164 -6.75 44.43 -38.42
CA SER A 164 -6.35 45.43 -39.42
C SER A 164 -7.50 46.19 -40.11
N LYS A 165 -8.75 45.96 -39.71
CA LYS A 165 -9.90 46.64 -40.32
C LYS A 165 -10.76 47.27 -39.24
N THR A 166 -10.43 48.52 -38.90
CA THR A 166 -11.32 49.68 -38.69
C THR A 166 -10.57 50.72 -37.85
N ALA A 167 -9.61 51.41 -38.48
CA ALA A 167 -9.13 52.71 -38.03
C ALA A 167 -9.62 53.74 -39.07
N SER A 168 -10.75 54.37 -38.76
CA SER A 168 -11.21 55.62 -39.38
C SER A 168 -12.18 56.30 -38.41
N ASP A 169 -11.59 57.20 -37.63
CA ASP A 169 -12.13 58.43 -37.01
C ASP A 169 -12.96 59.28 -38.02
N PRO A 170 -13.53 60.47 -37.71
CA PRO A 170 -13.98 61.10 -36.46
C PRO A 170 -15.43 61.66 -36.56
N SER A 171 -15.86 62.34 -35.49
CA SER A 171 -16.76 63.52 -35.47
C SER A 171 -18.26 63.31 -35.29
N GLY A 172 -18.73 63.85 -34.17
CA GLY A 172 -19.89 64.75 -34.14
C GLY A 172 -21.16 64.17 -33.51
N TRP A 173 -21.56 64.86 -32.44
CA TRP A 173 -22.87 64.84 -31.74
C TRP A 173 -23.02 63.84 -30.59
#